data_AF-A0A5K7ZJ89-F1
#
_entry.id   AF-A0A5K7ZJ89-F1
#
_cell.length_a   1.000
_cell.length_b   1.000
_cell.length_c   1.000
_cell.angle_alpha   90.00
_cell.angle_beta   90.00
_cell.angle_gamma   90.00
#
_symmetry.space_group_name_H-M   'P 1'
#
loop_
_entity.id
_entity.type
_entity.pdbx_description
1 polymer ?
#
loop_
_entity_poly.entity_id
_entity_poly.type
_entity_poly.pdbx_seq_one_letter_code
_entity_poly.pdbx_strand_id
1 'polypeptide(L)'
;MSVKDEFRQLIIDEFDYAISKMESTEDKRKFLYYYSALNAVVNRVFNFEFDKDLVFAHFVLVTSYENFNARLKALSAGADSTVGLYEEQFEALLSLSKELRQKIAEAKSFDTVLKKIVVLSYSTTGNGNYVFEKGKLSYK
;
A
#
# COMPACT_ATOMS: atom_id res chain seq x y z
N MET A 1 -9.19 13.65 -6.43
CA MET A 1 -9.99 13.84 -5.20
C MET A 1 -10.43 15.28 -5.08
N SER A 2 -11.63 15.48 -4.55
CA SER A 2 -12.31 16.76 -4.37
C SER A 2 -12.81 16.86 -2.93
N VAL A 3 -11.90 16.77 -1.97
CA VAL A 3 -12.16 17.00 -0.55
C VAL A 3 -11.59 18.34 -0.10
N LYS A 4 -12.16 18.90 0.97
CA LYS A 4 -11.65 20.13 1.62
C LYS A 4 -10.18 20.00 2.01
N ASP A 5 -9.48 21.13 2.03
CA ASP A 5 -8.05 21.18 2.34
C ASP A 5 -7.74 20.66 3.76
N GLU A 6 -8.64 20.87 4.72
CA GLU A 6 -8.48 20.34 6.10
C GLU A 6 -8.44 18.81 6.14
N PHE A 7 -9.29 18.12 5.37
CA PHE A 7 -9.31 16.67 5.29
C PHE A 7 -8.15 16.12 4.46
N ARG A 8 -7.74 16.86 3.42
CA ARG A 8 -6.52 16.54 2.68
C ARG A 8 -5.29 16.59 3.59
N GLN A 9 -5.18 17.64 4.41
CA GLN A 9 -4.08 17.80 5.36
C GLN A 9 -4.09 16.68 6.40
N LEU A 10 -5.27 16.29 6.90
CA LEU A 10 -5.41 15.15 7.81
C LEU A 10 -4.84 13.84 7.21
N ILE A 11 -5.11 13.57 5.92
CA ILE A 11 -4.53 12.40 5.23
C ILE A 11 -3.00 12.52 5.18
N ILE A 12 -2.50 13.69 4.82
CA ILE A 12 -1.06 13.95 4.68
C ILE A 12 -0.33 13.73 6.02
N ASP A 13 -0.84 14.29 7.11
CA ASP A 13 -0.21 14.20 8.43
C ASP A 13 -0.16 12.75 8.94
N GLU A 14 -1.24 12.00 8.77
CA GLU A 14 -1.30 10.57 9.12
C GLU A 14 -0.40 9.72 8.22
N PHE A 15 -0.33 10.04 6.91
CA PHE A 15 0.60 9.38 5.99
C PHE A 15 2.04 9.65 6.38
N ASP A 16 2.42 10.89 6.70
CA ASP A 16 3.77 11.24 7.13
C ASP A 16 4.19 10.48 8.37
N TYR A 17 3.31 10.40 9.38
CA TYR A 17 3.57 9.63 10.58
C TYR A 17 3.77 8.14 10.24
N ALA A 18 2.84 7.52 9.52
CA ALA A 18 2.90 6.10 9.19
C ALA A 18 4.12 5.75 8.33
N ILE A 19 4.42 6.55 7.30
CA ILE A 19 5.59 6.38 6.42
C ILE A 19 6.88 6.49 7.23
N SER A 20 7.01 7.48 8.13
CA SER A 20 8.20 7.60 8.97
C SER A 20 8.42 6.36 9.85
N LYS A 21 7.32 5.74 10.32
CA LYS A 21 7.38 4.50 11.10
C LYS A 21 7.74 3.30 10.25
N MET A 22 7.20 3.20 9.03
CA MET A 22 7.59 2.18 8.04
C MET A 22 9.09 2.26 7.69
N GLU A 23 9.64 3.46 7.53
CA GLU A 23 11.08 3.67 7.26
C GLU A 23 11.97 3.22 8.42
N SER A 24 11.53 3.48 9.65
CA SER A 24 12.33 3.24 10.85
C SER A 24 12.36 1.79 11.33
N THR A 25 11.56 0.89 10.74
CA THR A 25 11.37 -0.46 11.26
C THR A 25 11.91 -1.55 10.34
N GLU A 26 12.70 -2.46 10.91
CA GLU A 26 13.16 -3.67 10.22
C GLU A 26 12.14 -4.83 10.33
N ASP A 27 11.21 -4.76 11.29
CA ASP A 27 10.18 -5.78 11.51
C ASP A 27 9.06 -5.65 10.48
N LYS A 28 8.94 -6.65 9.59
CA LYS A 28 7.93 -6.67 8.52
C LYS A 28 6.49 -6.68 9.02
N ARG A 29 6.21 -7.23 10.19
CA ARG A 29 4.87 -7.18 10.80
C ARG A 29 4.56 -5.76 11.28
N LYS A 30 5.53 -5.10 11.93
CA LYS A 30 5.38 -3.68 12.30
C LYS A 30 5.25 -2.78 11.08
N PHE A 31 6.03 -3.02 10.03
CA PHE A 31 5.92 -2.31 8.76
C PHE A 31 4.48 -2.37 8.22
N LEU A 32 3.91 -3.57 8.12
CA LEU A 32 2.54 -3.75 7.62
C LEU A 32 1.49 -3.16 8.56
N TYR A 33 1.73 -3.20 9.88
CA TYR A 33 0.89 -2.51 10.85
C TYR A 33 0.82 -1.01 10.56
N TYR A 34 1.95 -0.33 10.36
CA TYR A 34 1.96 1.09 10.02
C TYR A 34 1.37 1.36 8.63
N TYR A 35 1.65 0.51 7.65
CA TYR A 35 1.02 0.60 6.32
C TYR A 35 -0.52 0.56 6.39
N SER A 36 -1.09 -0.24 7.31
CA SER A 36 -2.55 -0.30 7.48
C SER A 36 -3.18 1.02 7.93
N ALA A 37 -2.41 1.93 8.54
CA ALA A 37 -2.91 3.25 8.93
C ALA A 37 -3.29 4.13 7.70
N LEU A 38 -2.66 3.90 6.55
CA LEU A 38 -2.95 4.65 5.31
C LEU A 38 -4.39 4.41 4.86
N ASN A 39 -4.86 3.15 4.84
CA ASN A 39 -6.26 2.90 4.51
C ASN A 39 -7.22 3.42 5.59
N ALA A 40 -6.85 3.34 6.87
CA ALA A 40 -7.69 3.80 7.97
C ALA A 40 -7.99 5.31 7.90
N VAL A 41 -7.00 6.15 7.61
CA VAL A 41 -7.25 7.60 7.47
C VAL A 41 -8.03 7.93 6.21
N VAL A 42 -7.77 7.24 5.10
CA VAL A 42 -8.54 7.42 3.85
C VAL A 42 -10.02 7.04 4.09
N ASN A 43 -10.28 5.94 4.80
CA ASN A 43 -11.61 5.52 5.23
C ASN A 43 -12.31 6.60 6.04
N ARG A 44 -11.61 7.11 7.06
CA ARG A 44 -12.12 8.17 7.93
C ARG A 44 -12.51 9.40 7.13
N VAL A 45 -11.68 9.85 6.19
CA VAL A 45 -11.97 11.05 5.40
C VAL A 45 -13.16 10.85 4.48
N PHE A 46 -13.26 9.75 3.72
CA PHE A 46 -14.41 9.61 2.82
C PHE A 46 -15.73 9.38 3.58
N ASN A 47 -15.69 8.96 4.86
CA ASN A 47 -16.86 8.94 5.72
C ASN A 47 -17.33 10.34 6.14
N PHE A 48 -16.42 11.32 6.21
CA PHE A 48 -16.78 12.72 6.44
C PHE A 48 -17.19 13.44 5.15
N GLU A 49 -16.45 13.21 4.06
CA GLU A 49 -16.69 13.83 2.76
C GLU A 49 -16.44 12.81 1.65
N PHE A 50 -17.53 12.32 1.05
CA PHE A 50 -17.46 11.28 0.04
C PHE A 50 -16.65 11.74 -1.18
N ASP A 51 -15.64 10.94 -1.52
CA ASP A 51 -14.84 11.11 -2.73
C ASP A 51 -14.54 9.74 -3.34
N LYS A 52 -14.91 9.56 -4.61
CA LYS A 52 -14.76 8.28 -5.33
C LYS A 52 -13.30 7.84 -5.47
N ASP A 53 -12.36 8.79 -5.56
CA ASP A 53 -10.94 8.47 -5.71
C ASP A 53 -10.39 7.98 -4.37
N LEU A 54 -10.85 8.54 -3.25
CA LEU A 54 -10.53 8.05 -1.91
C LEU A 54 -11.14 6.66 -1.64
N VAL A 55 -12.36 6.39 -2.11
CA VAL A 55 -12.95 5.04 -2.04
C VAL A 55 -12.08 4.03 -2.80
N PHE A 56 -11.64 4.39 -4.01
CA PHE A 56 -10.75 3.55 -4.80
C PHE A 56 -9.38 3.36 -4.12
N ALA A 57 -8.79 4.42 -3.58
CA ALA A 57 -7.54 4.34 -2.82
C ALA A 57 -7.68 3.40 -1.61
N HIS A 58 -8.75 3.54 -0.83
CA HIS A 58 -9.03 2.67 0.30
C HIS A 58 -9.12 1.19 -0.11
N PHE A 59 -9.88 0.89 -1.16
CA PHE A 59 -10.00 -0.48 -1.67
C PHE A 59 -8.61 -1.06 -2.02
N VAL A 60 -7.81 -0.31 -2.77
CA VAL A 60 -6.46 -0.74 -3.16
C VAL A 60 -5.54 -0.93 -1.95
N LEU A 61 -5.56 -0.01 -0.99
CA LEU A 61 -4.71 -0.06 0.21
C LEU A 61 -5.11 -1.18 1.19
N VAL A 62 -6.40 -1.50 1.30
CA VAL A 62 -6.88 -2.64 2.10
C VAL A 62 -6.44 -3.94 1.45
N THR A 63 -6.74 -4.12 0.16
CA THR A 63 -6.39 -5.35 -0.57
C THR A 63 -4.88 -5.58 -0.61
N SER A 64 -4.08 -4.52 -0.78
CA SER A 64 -2.63 -4.64 -0.75
C SER A 64 -2.12 -5.08 0.62
N TYR A 65 -2.60 -4.45 1.70
CA TYR A 65 -2.26 -4.85 3.06
C TYR A 65 -2.63 -6.31 3.33
N GLU A 66 -3.83 -6.73 2.96
CA GLU A 66 -4.32 -8.09 3.15
C GLU A 66 -3.45 -9.12 2.43
N ASN A 67 -3.09 -8.85 1.16
CA ASN A 67 -2.24 -9.74 0.36
C ASN A 67 -0.83 -9.88 0.95
N PHE A 68 -0.20 -8.77 1.35
CA PHE A 68 1.11 -8.81 2.00
C PHE A 68 1.05 -9.55 3.35
N ASN A 69 0.03 -9.26 4.17
CA ASN A 69 -0.13 -9.86 5.49
C ASN A 69 -0.43 -11.37 5.39
N ALA A 70 -1.27 -11.79 4.44
CA ALA A 70 -1.56 -13.19 4.17
C ALA A 70 -0.28 -13.95 3.78
N ARG A 71 0.53 -13.37 2.87
CA ARG A 71 1.81 -13.97 2.46
C ARG A 71 2.79 -14.07 3.64
N LEU A 72 2.95 -13.00 4.42
CA LEU A 72 3.84 -12.99 5.57
C LEU A 72 3.42 -14.03 6.63
N LYS A 73 2.11 -14.20 6.85
CA LYS A 73 1.56 -15.24 7.74
C LYS A 73 1.84 -16.65 7.21
N ALA A 74 1.63 -16.90 5.91
CA ALA A 74 1.89 -18.20 5.29
C ALA A 74 3.36 -18.62 5.44
N LEU A 75 4.29 -17.68 5.19
CA LEU A 75 5.73 -17.88 5.38
C LEU A 75 6.08 -18.14 6.85
N SER A 76 5.51 -17.36 7.77
CA SER A 76 5.74 -17.53 9.21
C SER A 76 5.24 -18.89 9.76
N ALA A 77 4.22 -19.46 9.13
CA ALA A 77 3.63 -20.74 9.51
C ALA A 77 4.32 -21.96 8.86
N GLY A 78 5.29 -21.74 7.96
CA GLY A 78 5.96 -22.82 7.21
C GLY A 78 5.06 -23.52 6.19
N ALA A 79 3.93 -22.89 5.80
CA ALA A 79 2.88 -23.54 5.01
C ALA A 79 3.12 -23.49 3.49
N ASP A 80 3.81 -22.46 2.99
CA ASP A 80 4.09 -22.27 1.57
C ASP A 80 5.39 -21.48 1.37
N SER A 81 6.44 -22.17 0.92
CA SER A 81 7.74 -21.58 0.58
C SER A 81 7.90 -21.27 -0.91
N THR A 82 6.89 -21.57 -1.74
CA THR A 82 6.97 -21.45 -3.21
C THR A 82 6.97 -19.99 -3.64
N VAL A 83 6.23 -19.14 -2.93
CA VAL A 83 6.16 -17.71 -3.19
C VAL A 83 6.83 -16.97 -2.05
N GLY A 84 7.93 -16.30 -2.38
CA GLY A 84 8.68 -15.50 -1.42
C GLY A 84 8.02 -14.16 -1.09
N LEU A 85 8.59 -13.49 -0.10
CA LEU A 85 8.35 -12.08 0.17
C LEU A 85 9.72 -11.44 0.42
N TYR A 86 10.09 -10.51 -0.45
CA TYR A 86 11.46 -9.98 -0.55
C TYR A 86 11.54 -8.54 -0.06
N GLU A 87 12.73 -8.12 0.37
CA GLU A 87 12.97 -6.76 0.87
C GLU A 87 12.57 -5.70 -0.14
N GLU A 88 12.87 -5.92 -1.42
CA GLU A 88 12.58 -5.02 -2.53
C GLU A 88 11.07 -4.77 -2.69
N GLN A 89 10.21 -5.70 -2.29
CA GLN A 89 8.76 -5.50 -2.32
C GLN A 89 8.30 -4.55 -1.20
N PHE A 90 8.94 -4.59 -0.03
CA PHE A 90 8.68 -3.64 1.06
C PHE A 90 9.22 -2.25 0.73
N GLU A 91 10.42 -2.18 0.15
CA GLU A 91 11.00 -0.94 -0.36
C GLU A 91 10.11 -0.29 -1.43
N ALA A 92 9.62 -1.09 -2.38
CA ALA A 92 8.67 -0.64 -3.39
C ALA A 92 7.36 -0.14 -2.77
N LEU A 93 6.81 -0.87 -1.78
CA LEU A 93 5.58 -0.48 -1.10
C LEU A 93 5.74 0.85 -0.35
N LEU A 94 6.87 1.03 0.33
CA LEU A 94 7.23 2.29 0.99
C LEU A 94 7.37 3.44 -0.02
N SER A 95 8.10 3.21 -1.12
CA SER A 95 8.28 4.19 -2.19
C SER A 95 6.94 4.63 -2.79
N LEU A 96 6.07 3.69 -3.10
CA LEU A 96 4.73 3.96 -3.63
C LEU A 96 3.84 4.67 -2.60
N SER A 97 4.00 4.39 -1.32
CA SER A 97 3.29 5.10 -0.24
C SER A 97 3.71 6.58 -0.18
N LYS A 98 5.01 6.87 -0.34
CA LYS A 98 5.53 8.24 -0.47
C LYS A 98 5.02 8.93 -1.73
N GLU A 99 5.03 8.24 -2.87
CA GLU A 99 4.49 8.77 -4.13
C GLU A 99 3.00 9.09 -4.00
N LEU A 100 2.21 8.21 -3.36
CA LEU A 100 0.79 8.42 -3.10
C LEU A 100 0.57 9.64 -2.20
N ARG A 101 1.29 9.74 -1.08
CA ARG A 101 1.29 10.92 -0.19
C ARG A 101 1.55 12.19 -0.99
N GLN A 102 2.60 12.19 -1.83
CA GLN A 102 2.98 13.35 -2.62
C GLN A 102 1.88 13.76 -3.60
N LYS A 103 1.27 12.81 -4.33
CA LYS A 103 0.17 13.11 -5.27
C LYS A 103 -1.05 13.69 -4.56
N ILE A 104 -1.38 13.18 -3.37
CA ILE A 104 -2.45 13.71 -2.52
C ILE A 104 -2.14 15.16 -2.14
N ALA A 105 -0.92 15.45 -1.66
CA ALA A 105 -0.50 16.81 -1.31
C ALA A 105 -0.55 17.79 -2.48
N GLU A 106 -0.16 17.34 -3.67
CA GLU A 106 -0.17 18.17 -4.89
C GLU A 106 -1.55 18.30 -5.54
N ALA A 107 -2.61 17.71 -4.94
CA ALA A 107 -3.95 17.61 -5.52
C ALA A 107 -3.95 17.03 -6.96
N LYS A 108 -3.02 16.11 -7.24
CA LYS A 108 -2.91 15.42 -8.54
C LYS A 108 -3.58 14.05 -8.48
N SER A 109 -3.95 13.52 -9.65
CA SER A 109 -4.39 12.12 -9.75
C SER A 109 -3.28 11.18 -9.24
N PHE A 110 -3.70 10.17 -8.49
CA PHE A 110 -2.86 9.12 -7.92
C PHE A 110 -3.19 7.73 -8.49
N ASP A 111 -4.04 7.64 -9.51
CA ASP A 111 -4.49 6.39 -10.13
C ASP A 111 -3.32 5.53 -10.60
N THR A 112 -2.31 6.16 -11.20
CA THR A 112 -1.11 5.45 -11.65
C THR A 112 -0.33 4.86 -10.47
N VAL A 113 -0.27 5.54 -9.33
CA VAL A 113 0.37 5.03 -8.12
C VAL A 113 -0.42 3.84 -7.57
N LEU A 114 -1.75 3.95 -7.51
CA LEU A 114 -2.62 2.85 -7.07
C LEU A 114 -2.50 1.64 -7.99
N LYS A 115 -2.41 1.81 -9.31
CA LYS A 115 -2.15 0.71 -10.26
C LYS A 115 -0.83 0.02 -9.98
N LYS A 116 0.24 0.76 -9.69
CA LYS A 116 1.53 0.17 -9.29
C LYS A 116 1.41 -0.61 -7.97
N ILE A 117 0.68 -0.09 -6.98
CA ILE A 117 0.41 -0.80 -5.72
C ILE A 117 -0.35 -2.11 -5.98
N VAL A 118 -1.33 -2.11 -6.88
CA VAL A 118 -2.05 -3.32 -7.28
C VAL A 118 -1.11 -4.35 -7.92
N VAL A 119 -0.24 -3.94 -8.85
CA VAL A 119 0.73 -4.84 -9.49
C VAL A 119 1.73 -5.42 -8.48
N LEU A 120 2.25 -4.56 -7.58
CA LEU A 120 3.12 -4.99 -6.50
C LEU A 120 2.41 -5.98 -5.57
N SER A 121 1.18 -5.67 -5.15
CA SER A 121 0.37 -6.57 -4.33
C SER A 121 0.09 -7.89 -5.02
N TYR A 122 -0.20 -7.87 -6.32
CA TYR A 122 -0.44 -9.06 -7.10
C TYR A 122 0.79 -9.98 -7.12
N SER A 123 2.01 -9.43 -7.12
CA SER A 123 3.26 -10.21 -7.07
C SER A 123 3.41 -11.08 -5.81
N THR A 124 2.67 -10.81 -4.72
CA THR A 124 2.69 -11.64 -3.51
C THR A 124 1.74 -12.85 -3.57
N THR A 125 0.95 -12.95 -4.64
CA THR A 125 0.02 -14.07 -4.88
C THR A 125 0.70 -15.20 -5.66
N GLY A 126 0.13 -16.41 -5.64
CA GLY A 126 0.64 -17.55 -6.42
C GLY A 126 0.74 -17.25 -7.91
N ASN A 127 -0.33 -16.73 -8.52
CA ASN A 127 -0.33 -16.42 -9.94
C ASN A 127 0.56 -15.21 -10.26
N GLY A 128 0.60 -14.19 -9.41
CA GLY A 128 1.48 -13.05 -9.64
C GLY A 128 2.96 -13.41 -9.56
N ASN A 129 3.36 -14.25 -8.60
CA ASN A 129 4.72 -14.79 -8.54
C ASN A 129 5.06 -15.60 -9.80
N TYR A 130 4.15 -16.45 -10.28
CA TYR A 130 4.34 -17.19 -11.52
C TYR A 130 4.53 -16.28 -12.75
N VAL A 131 3.78 -15.18 -12.85
CA VAL A 131 3.94 -14.19 -13.93
C VAL A 131 5.24 -13.40 -13.78
N PHE A 132 5.66 -13.12 -12.54
CA PHE A 132 6.94 -12.49 -12.22
C PHE A 132 8.13 -13.37 -12.63
N GLU A 133 8.12 -14.65 -12.27
CA GLU A 133 9.14 -15.63 -12.68
C GLU A 133 9.25 -15.78 -14.21
N LYS A 134 8.12 -15.60 -14.92
CA LYS A 134 8.09 -15.55 -16.39
C LYS A 134 8.66 -14.26 -17.00
N GLY A 135 9.09 -13.29 -16.18
CA GLY A 135 9.58 -11.98 -16.63
C GLY A 135 8.50 -11.08 -17.24
N LYS A 136 7.21 -11.39 -17.03
CA LYS A 136 6.08 -10.64 -17.60
C LYS A 136 5.49 -9.60 -16.64
N LEU A 137 5.89 -9.64 -15.38
CA LEU A 137 5.51 -8.68 -14.35
C LEU A 137 6.77 -7.99 -13.83
N SER A 138 6.74 -6.66 -13.82
CA SER A 138 7.68 -5.82 -13.07
C SER A 138 6.88 -4.94 -12.13
N TYR A 139 7.34 -4.86 -10.89
CA TYR A 139 6.89 -3.86 -9.91
C TYR A 139 7.97 -2.80 -9.65
N LYS A 140 9.07 -2.85 -10.42
CA LYS A 140 10.03 -1.74 -10.60
C LYS A 140 9.56 -0.85 -11.74
#